data_AF-A0A7S3ZTU5-F1
#
_entry.id   AF-A0A7S3ZTU5-F1
#
_cell.length_a   1.000
_cell.length_b   1.000
_cell.length_c   1.000
_cell.angle_alpha   90.00
_cell.angle_beta   90.00
_cell.angle_gamma   90.00
#
_symmetry.space_group_name_H-M   'P 1'
#
loop_
_entity.id
_entity.type
_entity.pdbx_description
1 polymer ?
#
loop_
_entity_poly.entity_id
_entity_poly.type
_entity_poly.pdbx_seq_one_letter_code
_entity_poly.pdbx_strand_id
1 'polypeptide(L)'
;MIAAAILILAIFVGIVCSFALRHADKLFVPRHGRKHRIAGAAYVCWLALGVAGLFRDDVAASRTRTAAYDVVLALLGTVSTFSAAHDFGGRRLTSKVSGVLDDKSLVTRSEMLEHGFYQLLNLAQILGLYAQSTCTRGPRGIFLFKRRRGTARGWLPFVILGFQTAPWLYRKAFPVNSFSANYTGDSDPWLFINVMYRIKKYQYVFYKNALLHGLNITTCLSSTPPRIQGRRFRTYWLCLNAAYTHEFFLQTLVKRRLLEQRSMLRLNWLLMVGSSLAAVEVLRHHVDWRIALASLAFNFANRKHDVANTLCIAFAFSVWGHDRLHA
;
A
#
# COMPACT_ATOMS: atom_id res chain seq x y z
N MET A 1 16.46 -9.01 -7.32
CA MET A 1 15.21 -8.62 -8.04
C MET A 1 14.90 -7.13 -7.85
N ILE A 2 15.41 -6.51 -6.79
CA ILE A 2 15.18 -5.09 -6.51
C ILE A 2 15.55 -4.13 -7.66
N ALA A 3 16.67 -4.33 -8.36
CA ALA A 3 17.06 -3.46 -9.48
C ALA A 3 16.03 -3.48 -10.63
N ALA A 4 15.47 -4.66 -10.94
CA ALA A 4 14.40 -4.78 -11.92
C ALA A 4 13.12 -4.07 -11.46
N ALA A 5 12.76 -4.16 -10.18
CA ALA A 5 11.61 -3.44 -9.63
C ALA A 5 11.79 -1.92 -9.72
N ILE A 6 12.99 -1.41 -9.43
CA ILE A 6 13.33 0.03 -9.55
C ILE A 6 13.21 0.47 -11.01
N LEU A 7 13.80 -0.28 -11.95
CA LEU A 7 13.74 0.05 -13.37
C LEU A 7 12.29 0.06 -13.89
N ILE A 8 11.50 -0.95 -13.53
CA ILE A 8 10.08 -1.04 -13.90
C ILE A 8 9.29 0.16 -13.35
N LEU A 9 9.49 0.50 -12.08
CA LEU A 9 8.83 1.66 -11.46
C LEU A 9 9.26 2.97 -12.14
N ALA A 10 10.54 3.12 -12.47
CA ALA A 10 11.05 4.31 -13.14
C ALA A 10 10.48 4.48 -14.56
N ILE A 11 10.40 3.40 -15.33
CA ILE A 11 9.76 3.40 -16.65
C ILE A 11 8.28 3.77 -16.51
N PHE A 12 7.57 3.14 -15.57
CA PHE A 12 6.15 3.42 -15.33
C PHE A 12 5.92 4.90 -15.00
N VAL A 13 6.65 5.44 -14.01
CA VAL A 13 6.51 6.84 -13.58
C VAL A 13 6.95 7.79 -14.69
N GLY A 14 8.00 7.48 -15.44
CA GLY A 14 8.44 8.26 -16.59
C GLY A 14 7.35 8.39 -17.66
N ILE A 15 6.68 7.28 -18.00
CA ILE A 15 5.55 7.29 -18.94
C ILE A 15 4.38 8.13 -18.39
N VAL A 16 4.00 7.92 -17.12
CA VAL A 16 2.93 8.68 -16.47
C VAL A 16 3.23 10.18 -16.48
N CYS A 17 4.46 10.58 -16.11
CA CYS A 17 4.89 11.98 -16.12
C CYS A 17 4.88 12.55 -17.54
N SER A 18 5.32 11.79 -18.54
CA SER A 18 5.26 12.20 -19.95
C SER A 18 3.81 12.48 -20.39
N PHE A 19 2.86 11.61 -20.05
CA PHE A 19 1.43 11.84 -20.35
C PHE A 19 0.87 13.03 -19.58
N ALA A 20 1.22 13.17 -18.30
CA ALA A 20 0.78 14.27 -17.45
C ALA A 20 1.26 15.63 -17.98
N LEU A 21 2.51 15.70 -18.46
CA LEU A 21 3.10 16.90 -19.05
C LEU A 21 2.50 17.21 -20.42
N ARG A 22 2.42 16.21 -21.31
CA ARG A 22 1.88 16.38 -22.68
C ARG A 22 0.43 16.85 -22.71
N HIS A 23 -0.34 16.53 -21.67
CA HIS A 23 -1.76 16.87 -21.56
C HIS A 23 -2.07 17.69 -20.31
N ALA A 24 -1.11 18.49 -19.83
CA ALA A 24 -1.26 19.28 -18.61
C ALA A 24 -2.43 20.27 -18.69
N ASP A 25 -2.62 20.87 -19.86
CA ASP A 25 -3.74 21.74 -20.22
C ASP A 25 -5.09 21.03 -20.00
N LYS A 26 -5.20 19.77 -20.39
CA LYS A 26 -6.42 18.98 -20.22
C LYS A 26 -6.55 18.45 -18.80
N LEU A 27 -5.46 18.07 -18.15
CA LEU A 27 -5.47 17.34 -16.88
C LEU A 27 -5.53 18.23 -15.65
N PHE A 28 -4.87 19.39 -15.66
CA PHE A 28 -4.70 20.19 -14.44
C PHE A 28 -5.30 21.59 -14.51
N VAL A 29 -5.54 22.14 -15.70
CA VAL A 29 -6.10 23.50 -15.88
C VAL A 29 -7.62 23.62 -15.67
N PRO A 30 -8.48 22.63 -16.02
CA PRO A 30 -9.92 22.80 -15.90
C PRO A 30 -10.40 23.08 -14.46
N ARG A 31 -11.39 23.97 -14.32
CA ARG A 31 -11.94 24.40 -13.02
C ARG A 31 -12.71 23.31 -12.27
N HIS A 32 -13.37 22.39 -12.98
CA HIS A 32 -14.12 21.31 -12.36
C HIS A 32 -13.16 20.24 -11.77
N GLY A 33 -13.37 19.88 -10.51
CA GLY A 33 -12.51 18.94 -9.79
C GLY A 33 -11.11 19.48 -9.44
N ARG A 34 -10.97 20.81 -9.31
CA ARG A 34 -9.66 21.48 -9.11
C ARG A 34 -8.91 20.95 -7.88
N LYS A 35 -9.63 20.65 -6.78
CA LYS A 35 -9.04 20.12 -5.54
C LYS A 35 -8.35 18.78 -5.79
N HIS A 36 -9.07 17.83 -6.39
CA HIS A 36 -8.51 16.53 -6.76
C HIS A 36 -7.34 16.64 -7.74
N ARG A 37 -7.45 17.51 -8.76
CA ARG A 37 -6.39 17.71 -9.76
C ARG A 37 -5.09 18.23 -9.15
N ILE A 38 -5.16 19.22 -8.26
CA ILE A 38 -3.99 19.77 -7.56
C ILE A 38 -3.36 18.70 -6.67
N ALA A 39 -4.18 17.97 -5.89
CA ALA A 39 -3.69 16.89 -5.05
C ALA A 39 -3.02 15.78 -5.86
N GLY A 40 -3.61 15.40 -7.01
CA GLY A 40 -3.04 14.43 -7.94
C GLY A 40 -1.73 14.91 -8.58
N ALA A 41 -1.63 16.18 -8.98
CA ALA A 41 -0.40 16.76 -9.50
C ALA A 41 0.73 16.73 -8.45
N ALA A 42 0.44 17.20 -7.23
CA ALA A 42 1.37 17.18 -6.12
C ALA A 42 1.83 15.74 -5.81
N TYR A 43 0.91 14.77 -5.83
CA TYR A 43 1.21 13.37 -5.62
C TYR A 43 2.15 12.79 -6.70
N VAL A 44 1.88 13.04 -7.98
CA VAL A 44 2.73 12.56 -9.09
C VAL A 44 4.13 13.17 -9.01
N CYS A 45 4.22 14.48 -8.75
CA CYS A 45 5.52 15.16 -8.56
C CYS A 45 6.29 14.56 -7.38
N TRP A 46 5.61 14.36 -6.23
CA TRP A 46 6.25 13.78 -5.05
C TRP A 46 6.74 12.35 -5.32
N LEU A 47 5.92 11.52 -5.96
CA LEU A 47 6.30 10.16 -6.36
C LEU A 47 7.52 10.14 -7.29
N ALA A 48 7.55 11.03 -8.29
CA ALA A 48 8.69 11.15 -9.22
C ALA A 48 9.98 11.55 -8.50
N LEU A 49 9.92 12.46 -7.52
CA LEU A 49 11.05 12.81 -6.67
C LEU A 49 11.58 11.59 -5.89
N GLY A 50 10.68 10.75 -5.34
CA GLY A 50 11.08 9.53 -4.65
C GLY A 50 11.77 8.52 -5.56
N VAL A 51 11.25 8.33 -6.78
CA VAL A 51 11.87 7.46 -7.78
C VAL A 51 13.25 7.96 -8.18
N ALA A 52 13.41 9.26 -8.44
CA ALA A 52 14.73 9.85 -8.70
C ALA A 52 15.70 9.61 -7.52
N GLY A 53 15.22 9.73 -6.29
CA GLY A 53 15.99 9.44 -5.08
C GLY A 53 16.44 7.97 -4.93
N LEU A 54 15.80 7.01 -5.62
CA LEU A 54 16.28 5.62 -5.63
C LEU A 54 17.58 5.42 -6.44
N PHE A 55 17.84 6.28 -7.42
CA PHE A 55 19.03 6.21 -8.29
C PHE A 55 20.20 7.04 -7.75
N ARG A 56 19.92 8.09 -6.98
CA ARG A 56 20.96 8.95 -6.40
C ARG A 56 21.62 8.38 -5.16
N ASP A 57 21.21 7.19 -4.74
CA ASP A 57 21.64 6.57 -3.49
C ASP A 57 21.45 7.49 -2.26
N ASP A 58 20.46 8.39 -2.33
CA ASP A 58 19.94 9.19 -1.21
C ASP A 58 19.34 8.32 -0.09
N VAL A 59 19.58 7.00 -0.14
CA VAL A 59 19.41 6.02 0.94
C VAL A 59 20.24 6.41 2.18
N ALA A 60 21.24 7.28 2.05
CA ALA A 60 21.96 7.91 3.16
C ALA A 60 21.27 9.18 3.73
N ALA A 61 20.11 9.60 3.20
CA ALA A 61 19.36 10.73 3.74
C ALA A 61 18.96 10.49 5.20
N SER A 62 18.99 11.55 6.00
CA SER A 62 18.64 11.46 7.42
C SER A 62 17.27 10.80 7.60
N ARG A 63 17.14 9.95 8.62
CA ARG A 63 15.89 9.26 8.97
C ARG A 63 14.66 10.18 8.95
N THR A 64 14.82 11.39 9.49
CA THR A 64 13.76 12.40 9.56
C THR A 64 13.28 12.83 8.18
N ARG A 65 14.20 13.02 7.22
CA ARG A 65 13.87 13.36 5.84
C ARG A 65 13.14 12.20 5.15
N THR A 66 13.62 10.98 5.31
CA THR A 66 12.97 9.80 4.72
C THR A 66 11.58 9.57 5.32
N ALA A 67 11.43 9.73 6.64
CA ALA A 67 10.14 9.64 7.32
C ALA A 67 9.17 10.72 6.84
N ALA A 68 9.62 11.98 6.77
CA ALA A 68 8.81 13.08 6.25
C ALA A 68 8.37 12.80 4.81
N TYR A 69 9.29 12.33 3.96
CA TYR A 69 8.97 11.97 2.58
C TYR A 69 7.88 10.89 2.50
N ASP A 70 8.05 9.78 3.22
CA ASP A 70 7.13 8.65 3.16
C ASP A 70 5.74 9.00 3.70
N VAL A 71 5.68 9.80 4.77
CA VAL A 71 4.43 10.31 5.36
C VAL A 71 3.73 11.27 4.41
N VAL A 72 4.46 12.23 3.82
CA VAL A 72 3.87 13.16 2.84
C VAL A 72 3.32 12.41 1.63
N LEU A 73 4.02 11.37 1.15
CA LEU A 73 3.52 10.54 0.04
C LEU A 73 2.19 9.86 0.38
N ALA A 74 2.08 9.25 1.57
CA ALA A 74 0.83 8.63 2.02
C ALA A 74 -0.30 9.65 2.22
N LEU A 75 0.01 10.83 2.78
CA LEU A 75 -0.96 11.91 2.94
C LEU A 75 -1.47 12.42 1.59
N LEU A 76 -0.58 12.64 0.63
CA LEU A 76 -0.95 13.06 -0.73
C LEU A 76 -1.82 11.99 -1.42
N GLY A 77 -1.48 10.71 -1.28
CA GLY A 77 -2.31 9.60 -1.80
C GLY A 77 -3.70 9.57 -1.17
N THR A 78 -3.77 9.75 0.16
CA THR A 78 -5.02 9.83 0.91
C THR A 78 -5.88 11.01 0.45
N VAL A 79 -5.31 12.22 0.43
CA VAL A 79 -6.00 13.45 0.01
C VAL A 79 -6.45 13.36 -1.44
N SER A 80 -5.61 12.87 -2.34
CA SER A 80 -5.96 12.70 -3.76
C SER A 80 -7.17 11.77 -3.93
N THR A 81 -7.21 10.66 -3.18
CA THR A 81 -8.28 9.67 -3.28
C THR A 81 -9.60 10.16 -2.66
N PHE A 82 -9.56 10.80 -1.49
CA PHE A 82 -10.78 11.34 -0.85
C PHE A 82 -11.32 12.57 -1.60
N SER A 83 -10.46 13.43 -2.12
CA SER A 83 -10.90 14.53 -3.00
C SER A 83 -11.52 14.00 -4.29
N ALA A 84 -11.00 12.91 -4.86
CA ALA A 84 -11.64 12.21 -5.97
C ALA A 84 -13.04 11.70 -5.61
N ALA A 85 -13.18 11.05 -4.44
CA ALA A 85 -14.47 10.55 -3.96
C ALA A 85 -15.52 11.65 -3.79
N HIS A 86 -15.09 12.83 -3.36
CA HIS A 86 -15.94 14.01 -3.25
C HIS A 86 -16.35 14.54 -4.63
N ASP A 87 -15.39 14.70 -5.54
CA ASP A 87 -15.62 15.30 -6.86
C ASP A 87 -16.42 14.37 -7.80
N PHE A 88 -16.31 13.04 -7.66
CA PHE A 88 -17.09 12.06 -8.42
C PHE A 88 -18.49 11.78 -7.84
N GLY A 89 -18.92 12.50 -6.80
CA GLY A 89 -20.14 12.22 -6.03
C GLY A 89 -21.49 12.54 -6.69
N GLY A 90 -21.52 12.99 -7.94
CA GLY A 90 -22.73 13.54 -8.60
C GLY A 90 -23.80 12.52 -9.02
N ARG A 91 -23.50 11.22 -9.12
CA ARG A 91 -24.50 10.18 -9.39
C ARG A 91 -24.22 8.98 -8.48
N ARG A 92 -25.23 8.51 -7.75
CA ARG A 92 -25.18 7.28 -6.90
C ARG A 92 -25.05 6.02 -7.77
N LEU A 93 -24.00 5.92 -8.58
CA LEU A 93 -23.62 4.68 -9.25
C LEU A 93 -22.80 3.88 -8.23
N THR A 94 -23.47 2.98 -7.53
CA THR A 94 -22.82 1.98 -6.68
C THR A 94 -22.36 0.84 -7.57
N SER A 95 -21.05 0.67 -7.72
CA SER A 95 -20.49 -0.57 -8.29
C SER A 95 -20.49 -1.64 -7.19
N LYS A 96 -20.75 -2.91 -7.57
CA LYS A 96 -20.48 -4.08 -6.70
C LYS A 96 -19.10 -4.70 -6.98
N VAL A 97 -18.38 -4.15 -7.96
CA VAL A 97 -17.20 -4.71 -8.59
C VAL A 97 -15.99 -3.83 -8.29
N SER A 98 -14.82 -4.44 -8.02
CA SER A 98 -13.59 -3.73 -7.64
C SER A 98 -12.60 -3.62 -8.79
N GLY A 99 -12.13 -2.41 -9.06
CA GLY A 99 -11.11 -2.12 -10.06
C GLY A 99 -11.73 -1.72 -11.40
N VAL A 100 -10.94 -1.04 -12.21
CA VAL A 100 -11.46 -0.28 -13.36
C VAL A 100 -10.64 -0.59 -14.61
N LEU A 101 -10.38 -1.88 -14.85
CA LEU A 101 -9.62 -2.37 -16.01
C LEU A 101 -10.45 -2.51 -17.28
N ASP A 102 -11.75 -2.23 -17.25
CA ASP A 102 -12.64 -2.33 -18.41
C ASP A 102 -12.94 -0.93 -18.96
N ASP A 103 -12.97 -0.76 -20.29
CA ASP A 103 -13.21 0.55 -20.92
C ASP A 103 -14.62 1.08 -20.68
N LYS A 104 -15.59 0.22 -20.33
CA LYS A 104 -16.96 0.58 -19.95
C LYS A 104 -17.06 0.96 -18.48
N SER A 105 -16.21 0.42 -17.61
CA SER A 105 -16.22 0.72 -16.17
C SER A 105 -15.91 2.19 -15.86
N LEU A 106 -16.69 2.82 -14.99
CA LEU A 106 -16.48 4.20 -14.54
C LEU A 106 -15.94 4.19 -13.12
N VAL A 107 -15.01 5.10 -12.81
CA VAL A 107 -14.53 5.28 -11.44
C VAL A 107 -15.66 5.80 -10.58
N THR A 108 -16.12 4.97 -9.63
CA THR A 108 -17.25 5.31 -8.75
C THR A 108 -16.79 5.95 -7.45
N ARG A 109 -17.68 6.72 -6.81
CA ARG A 109 -17.45 7.22 -5.44
C ARG A 109 -17.19 6.08 -4.45
N SER A 110 -17.91 4.94 -4.59
CA SER A 110 -17.73 3.79 -3.71
C SER A 110 -16.34 3.17 -3.81
N GLU A 111 -15.79 3.08 -5.02
CA GLU A 111 -14.41 2.63 -5.24
C GLU A 111 -13.39 3.60 -4.65
N MET A 112 -13.60 4.91 -4.83
CA MET A 112 -12.72 5.92 -4.23
C MET A 112 -12.75 5.91 -2.70
N LEU A 113 -13.91 5.69 -2.09
CA LEU A 113 -13.97 5.53 -0.63
C LEU A 113 -13.24 4.26 -0.16
N GLU A 114 -13.38 3.14 -0.88
CA GLU A 114 -12.65 1.91 -0.56
C GLU A 114 -11.13 2.10 -0.72
N HIS A 115 -10.67 2.75 -1.79
CA HIS A 115 -9.24 3.04 -1.95
C HIS A 115 -8.74 4.06 -0.93
N GLY A 116 -9.57 5.03 -0.55
CA GLY A 116 -9.26 5.96 0.54
C GLY A 116 -9.03 5.22 1.86
N PHE A 117 -9.82 4.19 2.15
CA PHE A 117 -9.59 3.31 3.30
C PHE A 117 -8.23 2.61 3.24
N TYR A 118 -7.83 2.06 2.10
CA TYR A 118 -6.51 1.44 1.96
C TYR A 118 -5.36 2.46 2.07
N GLN A 119 -5.55 3.70 1.62
CA GLN A 119 -4.57 4.76 1.84
C GLN A 119 -4.44 5.15 3.33
N LEU A 120 -5.54 5.15 4.09
CA LEU A 120 -5.48 5.31 5.54
C LEU A 120 -4.72 4.17 6.23
N LEU A 121 -4.90 2.93 5.77
CA LEU A 121 -4.10 1.79 6.25
C LEU A 121 -2.61 1.98 5.98
N ASN A 122 -2.25 2.41 4.76
CA ASN A 122 -0.86 2.70 4.41
C ASN A 122 -0.28 3.81 5.31
N LEU A 123 -1.04 4.90 5.54
CA LEU A 123 -0.63 5.99 6.41
C LEU A 123 -0.42 5.53 7.87
N ALA A 124 -1.37 4.77 8.43
CA ALA A 124 -1.24 4.22 9.78
C ALA A 124 -0.04 3.26 9.87
N GLN A 125 0.16 2.42 8.85
CA GLN A 125 1.29 1.50 8.77
C GLN A 125 2.62 2.25 8.81
N ILE A 126 2.85 3.23 7.92
CA ILE A 126 4.14 3.92 7.82
C ILE A 126 4.46 4.73 9.08
N LEU A 127 3.47 5.41 9.66
CA LEU A 127 3.62 6.11 10.94
C LEU A 127 4.03 5.14 12.05
N GLY A 128 3.36 3.99 12.14
CA GLY A 128 3.68 2.97 13.13
C GLY A 128 5.06 2.32 12.92
N LEU A 129 5.48 2.10 11.68
CA LEU A 129 6.81 1.54 11.37
C LEU A 129 7.92 2.51 11.79
N TYR A 130 7.75 3.81 11.55
CA TYR A 130 8.68 4.83 12.04
C TYR A 130 8.62 4.97 13.57
N ALA A 131 7.45 4.89 14.19
CA ALA A 131 7.33 4.91 15.65
C ALA A 131 8.07 3.72 16.29
N GLN A 132 7.82 2.49 15.82
CA GLN A 132 8.49 1.28 16.28
C GLN A 132 10.01 1.36 16.10
N SER A 133 10.48 1.87 14.96
CA SER A 133 11.92 2.07 14.71
C SER A 133 12.56 3.13 15.63
N THR A 134 11.78 4.03 16.24
CA THR A 134 12.27 5.02 17.23
C THR A 134 12.32 4.40 18.61
N CYS A 135 11.22 3.76 19.01
CA CYS A 135 11.08 3.16 20.33
C CYS A 135 12.09 2.02 20.59
N THR A 136 12.56 1.34 19.54
CA THR A 136 13.56 0.25 19.62
C THR A 136 15.02 0.71 19.65
N ARG A 137 15.34 2.01 19.46
CA ARG A 137 16.73 2.51 19.30
C ARG A 137 17.31 3.33 20.46
N GLY A 138 16.62 3.51 21.58
CA GLY A 138 17.12 4.33 22.69
C GLY A 138 18.05 3.58 23.66
N PRO A 139 19.20 4.16 24.10
CA PRO A 139 19.96 3.69 25.28
C PRO A 139 19.14 3.80 26.57
N ARG A 140 18.16 4.71 26.55
CA ARG A 140 17.11 4.94 27.55
C ARG A 140 15.75 4.91 26.84
N GLY A 141 15.49 3.87 26.05
CA GLY A 141 14.12 3.60 25.60
C GLY A 141 13.24 3.61 26.85
N ILE A 142 12.08 4.25 26.79
CA ILE A 142 11.12 4.34 27.89
C ILE A 142 10.73 2.90 28.26
N PHE A 143 11.53 2.33 29.16
CA PHE A 143 11.36 1.02 29.74
C PHE A 143 10.54 1.26 30.99
N LEU A 144 9.24 1.01 30.91
CA LEU A 144 8.50 0.65 32.11
C LEU A 144 8.91 -0.73 32.66
N PHE A 145 9.78 -1.49 31.98
CA PHE A 145 10.34 -2.74 32.52
C PHE A 145 11.79 -2.97 32.10
N LYS A 146 12.66 -3.11 33.11
CA LYS A 146 14.12 -3.32 32.98
C LYS A 146 14.41 -4.57 32.15
N ARG A 147 15.26 -4.44 31.13
CA ARG A 147 15.75 -5.52 30.26
C ARG A 147 16.71 -6.44 31.04
N ARG A 148 16.17 -7.37 31.83
CA ARG A 148 16.91 -8.53 32.35
C ARG A 148 16.59 -9.72 31.43
N ARG A 149 17.64 -10.46 31.05
CA ARG A 149 17.63 -11.68 30.22
C ARG A 149 16.28 -12.40 30.25
N GLY A 150 15.59 -12.51 29.11
CA GLY A 150 14.39 -13.34 28.99
C GLY A 150 13.17 -12.64 28.41
N THR A 151 12.46 -11.82 29.17
CA THR A 151 11.01 -11.64 28.89
C THR A 151 10.42 -10.41 29.58
N ALA A 152 10.70 -9.22 29.07
CA ALA A 152 9.85 -8.05 29.34
C ALA A 152 9.92 -7.07 28.17
N ARG A 153 9.15 -7.35 27.11
CA ARG A 153 8.80 -6.34 26.11
C ARG A 153 7.70 -5.49 26.74
N GLY A 154 7.93 -4.19 26.94
CA GLY A 154 6.87 -3.29 27.40
C GLY A 154 5.70 -3.30 26.42
N TRP A 155 4.51 -2.87 26.86
CA TRP A 155 3.29 -2.89 26.05
C TRP A 155 3.30 -1.94 24.84
N LEU A 156 4.27 -1.02 24.76
CA LEU A 156 4.31 0.02 23.73
C LEU A 156 4.32 -0.48 22.27
N PRO A 157 5.11 -1.49 21.86
CA PRO A 157 5.04 -2.04 20.50
C PRO A 157 3.66 -2.61 20.16
N PHE A 158 2.98 -3.23 21.13
CA PHE A 158 1.60 -3.72 20.97
C PHE A 158 0.60 -2.57 20.83
N VAL A 159 0.77 -1.48 21.57
CA VAL A 159 -0.04 -0.26 21.41
C VAL A 159 0.15 0.31 20.00
N ILE A 160 1.39 0.39 19.50
CA ILE A 160 1.67 0.87 18.15
C ILE A 160 1.08 -0.09 17.09
N LEU A 161 1.17 -1.40 17.29
CA LEU A 161 0.53 -2.40 16.43
C LEU A 161 -1.00 -2.24 16.44
N GLY A 162 -1.60 -1.98 17.60
CA GLY A 162 -3.01 -1.63 17.74
C GLY A 162 -3.36 -0.40 16.91
N PHE A 163 -2.55 0.67 16.98
CA PHE A 163 -2.72 1.85 16.12
C PHE A 163 -2.63 1.52 14.62
N GLN A 164 -1.63 0.74 14.19
CA GLN A 164 -1.46 0.36 12.79
C GLN A 164 -2.64 -0.44 12.24
N THR A 165 -3.32 -1.20 13.09
CA THR A 165 -4.46 -2.04 12.72
C THR A 165 -5.80 -1.37 12.96
N ALA A 166 -5.85 -0.30 13.74
CA ALA A 166 -7.07 0.41 14.13
C ALA A 166 -8.01 0.81 12.98
N PRO A 167 -7.54 1.18 11.76
CA PRO A 167 -8.46 1.48 10.67
C PRO A 167 -9.43 0.33 10.37
N TRP A 168 -9.03 -0.93 10.57
CA TRP A 168 -9.90 -2.09 10.37
C TRP A 168 -11.15 -2.10 11.28
N LEU A 169 -11.13 -1.44 12.44
CA LEU A 169 -12.32 -1.25 13.29
C LEU A 169 -13.43 -0.50 12.54
N TYR A 170 -13.04 0.42 11.65
CA TYR A 170 -13.93 1.24 10.85
C TYR A 170 -14.23 0.62 9.48
N ARG A 171 -13.73 -0.60 9.16
CA ARG A 171 -13.90 -1.20 7.82
C ARG A 171 -15.35 -1.27 7.37
N LYS A 172 -16.30 -1.46 8.30
CA LYS A 172 -17.75 -1.53 8.02
C LYS A 172 -18.33 -0.20 7.53
N ALA A 173 -17.71 0.93 7.84
CA ALA A 173 -18.14 2.25 7.39
C ALA A 173 -17.75 2.55 5.92
N PHE A 174 -16.88 1.72 5.34
CA PHE A 174 -16.41 1.88 3.96
C PHE A 174 -17.04 0.83 3.04
N PRO A 175 -17.30 1.17 1.76
CA PRO A 175 -17.75 0.19 0.77
C PRO A 175 -16.81 -1.01 0.65
N VAL A 176 -17.37 -2.17 0.27
CA VAL A 176 -16.60 -3.39 -0.02
C VAL A 176 -16.95 -3.81 -1.44
N ASN A 177 -16.06 -3.56 -2.39
CA ASN A 177 -16.23 -4.03 -3.75
C ASN A 177 -15.47 -5.36 -3.92
N SER A 178 -16.03 -6.31 -4.66
CA SER A 178 -15.40 -7.61 -4.82
C SER A 178 -14.59 -7.68 -6.12
N PHE A 179 -13.32 -8.08 -6.04
CA PHE A 179 -12.54 -8.42 -7.22
C PHE A 179 -13.11 -9.64 -7.96
N SER A 180 -13.68 -10.61 -7.25
CA SER A 180 -14.22 -11.81 -7.92
C SER A 180 -15.48 -11.51 -8.73
N ALA A 181 -16.21 -10.45 -8.36
CA ALA A 181 -17.38 -10.02 -9.12
C ALA A 181 -17.03 -9.57 -10.55
N ASN A 182 -15.76 -9.28 -10.87
CA ASN A 182 -15.32 -8.94 -12.24
C ASN A 182 -15.37 -10.12 -13.21
N TYR A 183 -15.28 -11.36 -12.72
CA TYR A 183 -15.10 -12.55 -13.55
C TYR A 183 -16.00 -13.72 -13.13
N THR A 184 -17.01 -13.45 -12.30
CA THR A 184 -18.09 -14.41 -11.99
C THR A 184 -19.27 -14.11 -12.91
N GLY A 185 -19.40 -14.87 -14.00
CA GLY A 185 -20.43 -14.76 -15.04
C GLY A 185 -20.03 -15.59 -16.27
N ASP A 186 -20.75 -15.44 -17.38
CA ASP A 186 -20.50 -16.17 -18.64
C ASP A 186 -19.30 -15.63 -19.45
N SER A 187 -18.45 -14.80 -18.85
CA SER A 187 -17.28 -14.23 -19.54
C SER A 187 -16.11 -15.20 -19.57
N ASP A 188 -15.37 -15.21 -20.67
CA ASP A 188 -14.22 -16.10 -20.86
C ASP A 188 -13.21 -15.93 -19.70
N PRO A 189 -12.93 -16.97 -18.89
CA PRO A 189 -12.01 -16.90 -17.77
C PRO A 189 -10.57 -16.59 -18.17
N TRP A 190 -10.21 -16.82 -19.44
CA TRP A 190 -8.87 -16.61 -19.99
C TRP A 190 -8.70 -15.27 -20.70
N LEU A 191 -9.78 -14.48 -20.81
CA LEU A 191 -9.67 -13.10 -21.27
C LEU A 191 -8.62 -12.37 -20.43
N PHE A 192 -7.70 -11.67 -21.09
CA PHE A 192 -6.55 -11.05 -20.43
C PHE A 192 -6.94 -10.17 -19.23
N ILE A 193 -8.03 -9.40 -19.35
CA ILE A 193 -8.58 -8.55 -18.28
C ILE A 193 -9.01 -9.39 -17.06
N ASN A 194 -9.69 -10.52 -17.29
CA ASN A 194 -10.14 -11.44 -16.23
C ASN A 194 -8.95 -12.08 -15.52
N VAL A 195 -7.90 -12.46 -16.26
CA VAL A 195 -6.64 -12.95 -15.69
C VAL A 195 -5.98 -11.88 -14.82
N MET A 196 -5.92 -10.63 -15.30
CA MET A 196 -5.40 -9.51 -14.51
C MET A 196 -6.17 -9.30 -13.21
N TYR A 197 -7.51 -9.35 -13.22
CA TYR A 197 -8.32 -9.23 -12.00
C TYR A 197 -8.06 -10.35 -11.01
N ARG A 198 -7.88 -11.60 -11.48
CA ARG A 198 -7.51 -12.72 -10.61
C ARG A 198 -6.15 -12.50 -9.96
N ILE A 199 -5.15 -12.08 -10.73
CA ILE A 199 -3.82 -11.78 -10.21
C ILE A 199 -3.89 -10.64 -9.19
N LYS A 200 -4.60 -9.54 -9.48
CA LYS A 200 -4.80 -8.42 -8.55
C LYS A 200 -5.45 -8.87 -7.24
N LYS A 201 -6.45 -9.76 -7.29
CA LYS A 201 -7.07 -10.33 -6.09
C LYS A 201 -6.03 -11.06 -5.22
N TYR A 202 -5.21 -11.92 -5.81
CA TYR A 202 -4.19 -12.66 -5.05
C TYR A 202 -3.06 -11.75 -4.56
N GLN A 203 -2.66 -10.75 -5.35
CA GLN A 203 -1.75 -9.70 -4.90
C GLN A 203 -2.33 -8.99 -3.68
N TYR A 204 -3.60 -8.58 -3.70
CA TYR A 204 -4.27 -7.95 -2.56
C TYR A 204 -4.25 -8.84 -1.31
N VAL A 205 -4.60 -10.12 -1.44
CA VAL A 205 -4.56 -11.09 -0.32
C VAL A 205 -3.14 -11.21 0.23
N PHE A 206 -2.14 -11.27 -0.65
CA PHE A 206 -0.74 -11.34 -0.27
C PHE A 206 -0.28 -10.06 0.46
N TYR A 207 -0.54 -8.88 -0.11
CA TYR A 207 -0.21 -7.60 0.51
C TYR A 207 -0.83 -7.47 1.90
N LYS A 208 -2.11 -7.82 2.05
CA LYS A 208 -2.83 -7.74 3.32
C LYS A 208 -2.20 -8.62 4.40
N ASN A 209 -1.99 -9.91 4.12
CA ASN A 209 -1.58 -10.84 5.18
C ASN A 209 -0.07 -10.83 5.40
N ALA A 210 0.73 -10.71 4.34
CA ALA A 210 2.18 -10.77 4.45
C ALA A 210 2.81 -9.40 4.72
N LEU A 211 2.43 -8.37 3.97
CA LEU A 211 3.13 -7.08 3.98
C LEU A 211 2.46 -5.99 4.83
N LEU A 212 1.18 -6.12 5.12
CA LEU A 212 0.50 -5.30 6.12
C LEU A 212 0.59 -5.97 7.49
N HIS A 213 -0.14 -7.05 7.69
CA HIS A 213 -0.20 -7.73 9.00
C HIS A 213 1.13 -8.39 9.37
N GLY A 214 1.68 -9.23 8.49
CA GLY A 214 2.94 -9.94 8.74
C GLY A 214 4.11 -9.01 9.05
N LEU A 215 4.29 -7.95 8.26
CA LEU A 215 5.30 -6.93 8.52
C LEU A 215 5.07 -6.23 9.86
N ASN A 216 3.87 -5.72 10.12
CA ASN A 216 3.57 -4.98 11.35
C ASN A 216 3.80 -5.83 12.61
N ILE A 217 3.42 -7.11 12.58
CA ILE A 217 3.68 -8.03 13.68
C ILE A 217 5.18 -8.32 13.80
N THR A 218 5.87 -8.61 12.69
CA THR A 218 7.32 -8.87 12.70
C THR A 218 8.06 -7.68 13.32
N THR A 219 7.71 -6.45 12.96
CA THR A 219 8.35 -5.25 13.49
C THR A 219 7.97 -4.95 14.94
N CYS A 220 6.74 -5.27 15.36
CA CYS A 220 6.32 -5.25 16.76
C CYS A 220 7.14 -6.24 17.61
N LEU A 221 7.48 -7.41 17.05
CA LEU A 221 8.19 -8.48 17.75
C LEU A 221 9.71 -8.47 17.55
N SER A 222 10.25 -7.64 16.65
CA SER A 222 11.69 -7.63 16.41
C SER A 222 12.41 -6.87 17.52
N SER A 223 13.52 -7.43 17.99
CA SER A 223 14.46 -6.74 18.87
C SER A 223 15.30 -5.69 18.13
N THR A 224 15.34 -5.79 16.80
CA THR A 224 16.04 -4.86 15.92
C THR A 224 15.05 -4.01 15.13
N PRO A 225 15.26 -2.69 15.05
CA PRO A 225 14.42 -1.81 14.24
C PRO A 225 14.45 -2.26 12.77
N PRO A 226 13.29 -2.39 12.09
CA PRO A 226 13.27 -2.66 10.66
C PRO A 226 14.02 -1.57 9.90
N ARG A 227 14.88 -1.97 8.95
CA ARG A 227 15.60 -1.04 8.07
C ARG A 227 14.66 -0.52 6.97
N ILE A 228 13.67 0.27 7.37
CA ILE A 228 12.66 0.88 6.48
C ILE A 228 13.23 2.00 5.58
N GLN A 229 14.38 2.57 5.94
CA GLN A 229 15.09 3.55 5.08
C GLN A 229 15.83 2.89 3.92
N GLY A 230 15.99 1.56 3.95
CA GLY A 230 16.74 0.83 2.92
C GLY A 230 16.04 0.85 1.57
N ARG A 231 16.84 0.75 0.50
CA ARG A 231 16.35 0.79 -0.89
C ARG A 231 15.23 -0.20 -1.19
N ARG A 232 15.28 -1.40 -0.58
CA ARG A 232 14.26 -2.44 -0.71
C ARG A 232 12.87 -1.97 -0.26
N PHE A 233 12.78 -1.51 0.99
CA PHE A 233 11.52 -1.03 1.54
C PHE A 233 11.04 0.23 0.81
N ARG A 234 11.93 1.18 0.50
CA ARG A 234 11.55 2.39 -0.25
C ARG A 234 10.97 2.09 -1.64
N THR A 235 11.57 1.15 -2.36
CA THR A 235 11.04 0.73 -3.67
C THR A 235 9.65 0.11 -3.52
N TYR A 236 9.48 -0.78 -2.53
CA TYR A 236 8.16 -1.34 -2.20
C TYR A 236 7.15 -0.25 -1.85
N TRP A 237 7.52 0.70 -1.00
CA TRP A 237 6.64 1.78 -0.55
C TRP A 237 6.18 2.67 -1.71
N LEU A 238 7.09 3.03 -2.62
CA LEU A 238 6.76 3.79 -3.83
C LEU A 238 5.86 2.99 -4.77
N CYS A 239 6.17 1.71 -5.02
CA CYS A 239 5.33 0.82 -5.84
C CYS A 239 3.92 0.65 -5.25
N LEU A 240 3.82 0.44 -3.94
CA LEU A 240 2.55 0.27 -3.23
C LEU A 240 1.67 1.50 -3.42
N ASN A 241 2.22 2.68 -3.11
CA ASN A 241 1.53 3.95 -3.29
C ASN A 241 1.11 4.12 -4.76
N ALA A 242 2.03 3.91 -5.71
CA ALA A 242 1.74 4.03 -7.13
C ALA A 242 0.59 3.12 -7.56
N ALA A 243 0.58 1.85 -7.13
CA ALA A 243 -0.44 0.86 -7.45
C ALA A 243 -1.84 1.25 -6.95
N TYR A 244 -1.94 1.81 -5.74
CA TYR A 244 -3.24 2.19 -5.17
C TYR A 244 -3.87 3.41 -5.86
N THR A 245 -3.07 4.29 -6.46
CA THR A 245 -3.55 5.56 -7.03
C THR A 245 -3.64 5.54 -8.55
N HIS A 246 -2.67 4.93 -9.24
CA HIS A 246 -2.53 5.13 -10.69
C HIS A 246 -3.48 4.29 -11.54
N GLU A 247 -4.09 3.23 -11.01
CA GLU A 247 -5.12 2.48 -11.74
C GLU A 247 -6.25 3.42 -12.20
N PHE A 248 -6.77 4.25 -11.29
CA PHE A 248 -7.84 5.19 -11.57
C PHE A 248 -7.39 6.39 -12.38
N PHE A 249 -6.16 6.84 -12.18
CA PHE A 249 -5.57 7.88 -13.02
C PHE A 249 -5.51 7.42 -14.48
N LEU A 250 -5.00 6.21 -14.74
CA LEU A 250 -4.94 5.65 -16.09
C LEU A 250 -6.34 5.45 -16.67
N GLN A 251 -7.31 4.99 -15.88
CA GLN A 251 -8.70 4.89 -16.34
C GLN A 251 -9.27 6.25 -16.72
N THR A 252 -8.95 7.29 -15.95
CA THR A 252 -9.37 8.66 -16.26
C THR A 252 -8.79 9.11 -17.61
N LEU A 253 -7.54 8.74 -17.93
CA LEU A 253 -6.95 9.03 -19.24
C LEU A 253 -7.69 8.31 -20.37
N VAL A 254 -8.06 7.04 -20.17
CA VAL A 254 -8.86 6.28 -21.16
C VAL A 254 -10.21 6.94 -21.39
N LYS A 255 -10.95 7.26 -20.32
CA LYS A 255 -12.28 7.89 -20.43
C LYS A 255 -12.25 9.24 -21.09
N ARG A 256 -11.14 9.96 -20.98
CA ARG A 256 -10.92 11.24 -21.65
C ARG A 256 -10.32 11.11 -23.05
N ARG A 257 -10.20 9.88 -23.55
CA ARG A 257 -9.62 9.56 -24.88
C ARG A 257 -8.19 10.09 -25.03
N LEU A 258 -7.43 10.11 -23.94
CA LEU A 258 -6.01 10.50 -23.90
C LEU A 258 -5.07 9.28 -23.88
N LEU A 259 -5.60 8.11 -23.57
CA LEU A 259 -4.87 6.84 -23.52
C LEU A 259 -5.77 5.73 -24.07
N GLU A 260 -5.19 4.80 -24.82
CA GLU A 260 -5.93 3.61 -25.26
C GLU A 260 -6.06 2.58 -24.14
N GLN A 261 -7.14 1.79 -24.16
CA GLN A 261 -7.36 0.71 -23.18
C GLN A 261 -6.19 -0.28 -23.15
N ARG A 262 -5.69 -0.69 -24.32
CA ARG A 262 -4.55 -1.62 -24.43
C ARG A 262 -3.30 -1.07 -23.74
N SER A 263 -3.04 0.22 -23.88
CA SER A 263 -1.90 0.89 -23.24
C SER A 263 -2.09 1.00 -21.72
N MET A 264 -3.31 1.31 -21.26
CA MET A 264 -3.63 1.26 -19.83
C MET A 264 -3.41 -0.12 -19.22
N LEU A 265 -3.86 -1.18 -19.90
CA LEU A 265 -3.71 -2.55 -19.41
C LEU A 265 -2.23 -2.95 -19.31
N ARG A 266 -1.41 -2.59 -20.31
CA ARG A 266 0.05 -2.79 -20.27
C ARG A 266 0.72 -2.04 -19.11
N LEU A 267 0.32 -0.78 -18.86
CA LEU A 267 0.85 0.01 -17.75
C LEU A 267 0.43 -0.56 -16.39
N ASN A 268 -0.81 -1.01 -16.25
CA ASN A 268 -1.26 -1.72 -15.05
C ASN A 268 -0.48 -3.03 -14.83
N TRP A 269 -0.27 -3.81 -15.90
CA TRP A 269 0.54 -5.03 -15.83
C TRP A 269 1.97 -4.75 -15.38
N LEU A 270 2.62 -3.74 -15.98
CA LEU A 270 3.96 -3.30 -15.62
C LEU A 270 4.03 -2.94 -14.13
N LEU A 271 3.07 -2.17 -13.64
CA LEU A 271 2.98 -1.77 -12.24
C LEU A 271 2.75 -2.96 -11.31
N MET A 272 1.89 -3.91 -11.70
CA MET A 272 1.66 -5.16 -10.95
C MET A 272 2.93 -6.00 -10.84
N VAL A 273 3.70 -6.14 -11.92
CA VAL A 273 4.97 -6.90 -11.89
C VAL A 273 6.00 -6.18 -10.99
N GLY A 274 6.19 -4.88 -11.19
CA GLY A 274 7.14 -4.08 -10.41
C GLY A 274 6.82 -4.08 -8.91
N SER A 275 5.55 -3.93 -8.56
CA SER A 275 5.09 -3.95 -7.17
C SER A 275 5.25 -5.34 -6.55
N SER A 276 4.96 -6.42 -7.27
CA SER A 276 5.21 -7.80 -6.80
C SER A 276 6.68 -8.10 -6.55
N LEU A 277 7.58 -7.68 -7.45
CA LEU A 277 9.01 -7.90 -7.26
C LEU A 277 9.54 -7.16 -6.01
N ALA A 278 9.12 -5.91 -5.82
CA ALA A 278 9.50 -5.14 -4.63
C ALA A 278 8.91 -5.74 -3.34
N ALA A 279 7.67 -6.24 -3.41
CA ALA A 279 6.97 -6.89 -2.33
C ALA A 279 7.67 -8.18 -1.87
N VAL A 280 8.15 -9.01 -2.80
CA VAL A 280 8.92 -10.23 -2.49
C VAL A 280 10.25 -9.89 -1.80
N GLU A 281 10.93 -8.82 -2.20
CA GLU A 281 12.17 -8.37 -1.55
C GLU A 281 11.92 -7.95 -0.09
N VAL A 282 10.81 -7.27 0.20
CA VAL A 282 10.43 -6.93 1.59
C VAL A 282 10.04 -8.17 2.38
N LEU A 283 9.27 -9.09 1.80
CA LEU A 283 8.92 -10.35 2.45
C LEU A 283 10.18 -11.12 2.88
N ARG A 284 11.17 -11.27 1.99
CA ARG A 284 12.38 -12.06 2.26
C ARG A 284 13.28 -11.47 3.34
N HIS A 285 13.28 -10.15 3.48
CA HIS A 285 14.29 -9.46 4.29
C HIS A 285 13.73 -8.75 5.53
N HIS A 286 12.42 -8.49 5.59
CA HIS A 286 11.81 -7.68 6.64
C HIS A 286 10.62 -8.35 7.33
N VAL A 287 10.16 -9.51 6.83
CA VAL A 287 8.98 -10.20 7.37
C VAL A 287 9.34 -11.63 7.75
N ASP A 288 8.92 -12.06 8.93
CA ASP A 288 8.94 -13.48 9.28
C ASP A 288 7.83 -14.21 8.50
N TRP A 289 8.24 -15.12 7.61
CA TRP A 289 7.31 -15.87 6.77
C TRP A 289 6.32 -16.72 7.58
N ARG A 290 6.70 -17.16 8.79
CA ARG A 290 5.83 -17.93 9.69
C ARG A 290 4.69 -17.06 10.20
N ILE A 291 4.99 -15.80 10.55
CA ILE A 291 4.00 -14.81 10.96
C ILE A 291 3.08 -14.44 9.79
N ALA A 292 3.63 -14.26 8.59
CA ALA A 292 2.84 -14.01 7.38
C ALA A 292 1.87 -15.16 7.08
N LEU A 293 2.34 -16.41 7.20
CA LEU A 293 1.50 -17.61 7.01
C LEU A 293 0.45 -17.75 8.10
N ALA A 294 0.80 -17.51 9.37
CA ALA A 294 -0.14 -17.50 10.48
C ALA A 294 -1.23 -16.43 10.25
N SER A 295 -0.85 -15.23 9.83
CA SER A 295 -1.78 -14.16 9.48
C SER A 295 -2.74 -14.55 8.37
N LEU A 296 -2.22 -15.19 7.32
CA LEU A 296 -3.04 -15.73 6.24
C LEU A 296 -4.05 -16.76 6.77
N ALA A 297 -3.59 -17.79 7.47
CA ALA A 297 -4.46 -18.85 7.99
C ALA A 297 -5.54 -18.29 8.93
N PHE A 298 -5.16 -17.46 9.91
CA PHE A 298 -6.08 -16.91 10.89
C PHE A 298 -7.11 -15.96 10.27
N ASN A 299 -6.71 -15.10 9.32
CA ASN A 299 -7.65 -14.18 8.68
C ASN A 299 -8.58 -14.88 7.69
N PHE A 300 -8.21 -16.04 7.16
CA PHE A 300 -9.11 -16.87 6.35
C PHE A 300 -10.07 -17.68 7.21
N ALA A 301 -9.61 -18.22 8.35
CA ALA A 301 -10.42 -18.98 9.31
C ALA A 301 -11.39 -18.08 10.09
N ASN A 302 -10.91 -16.93 10.58
CA ASN A 302 -11.67 -15.98 11.38
C ASN A 302 -11.82 -14.63 10.66
N ARG A 303 -12.63 -14.62 9.59
CA ARG A 303 -12.80 -13.44 8.72
C ARG A 303 -13.42 -12.26 9.47
N LYS A 304 -13.11 -11.04 9.02
CA LYS A 304 -13.62 -9.74 9.54
C LYS A 304 -13.13 -9.37 10.94
N HIS A 305 -12.26 -10.17 11.54
CA HIS A 305 -11.67 -9.90 12.86
C HIS A 305 -10.18 -9.50 12.75
N ASP A 306 -9.84 -8.70 11.73
CA ASP A 306 -8.46 -8.32 11.39
C ASP A 306 -7.64 -7.80 12.58
N VAL A 307 -8.22 -6.93 13.41
CA VAL A 307 -7.54 -6.38 14.60
C VAL A 307 -7.27 -7.46 15.63
N ALA A 308 -8.30 -8.21 16.02
CA ALA A 308 -8.18 -9.28 17.01
C ALA A 308 -7.19 -10.36 16.55
N ASN A 309 -7.31 -10.82 15.29
CA ASN A 309 -6.40 -11.80 14.71
C ASN A 309 -4.94 -11.31 14.76
N THR A 310 -4.69 -10.06 14.36
CA THR A 310 -3.32 -9.51 14.34
C THR A 310 -2.73 -9.43 15.74
N LEU A 311 -3.50 -8.97 16.74
CA LEU A 311 -3.05 -8.88 18.12
C LEU A 311 -2.86 -10.26 18.77
N CYS A 312 -3.77 -11.22 18.52
CA CYS A 312 -3.64 -12.58 19.00
C CYS A 312 -2.41 -13.29 18.44
N ILE A 313 -2.13 -13.14 17.14
CA ILE A 313 -0.92 -13.70 16.53
C ILE A 313 0.32 -13.06 17.14
N ALA A 314 0.36 -11.72 17.26
CA ALA A 314 1.48 -11.03 17.88
C ALA A 314 1.74 -11.50 19.31
N PHE A 315 0.67 -11.66 20.10
CA PHE A 315 0.76 -12.16 21.46
C PHE A 315 1.28 -13.60 21.50
N ALA A 316 0.71 -14.50 20.68
CA ALA A 316 1.12 -15.90 20.62
C ALA A 316 2.61 -16.05 20.24
N PHE A 317 3.08 -15.33 19.21
CA PHE A 317 4.49 -15.35 18.82
C PHE A 317 5.42 -14.66 19.83
N SER A 318 4.90 -13.72 20.62
CA SER A 318 5.67 -13.12 21.72
C SER A 318 5.92 -14.10 22.87
N VAL A 319 4.93 -14.96 23.18
CA VAL A 319 5.01 -15.98 24.24
C VAL A 319 5.84 -17.19 23.78
N TRP A 320 5.67 -17.64 22.54
CA TRP A 320 6.45 -18.74 21.95
C TRP A 320 7.96 -18.42 21.92
N GLY A 321 8.29 -17.14 21.77
CA GLY A 321 9.67 -16.66 21.70
C GLY A 321 10.14 -16.56 20.26
N HIS A 322 9.92 -15.41 19.64
CA HIS A 322 10.37 -15.10 18.28
C HIS A 322 11.89 -15.30 18.08
N ASP A 323 12.70 -15.13 19.13
CA ASP A 323 14.16 -15.32 19.07
C ASP A 323 14.57 -16.81 18.96
N ARG A 324 13.70 -17.77 19.33
CA ARG A 324 13.95 -19.21 19.15
C ARG A 324 13.77 -19.67 17.69
N LEU A 325 13.30 -18.78 16.81
CA LEU A 325 12.97 -19.10 15.42
C LEU A 325 14.11 -18.76 14.44
N HIS A 326 15.15 -18.06 14.91
CA HIS A 326 16.34 -17.65 14.16
C HIS A 326 17.65 -18.34 14.62
N ALA A 327 17.55 -19.29 15.54
CA ALA A 327 18.62 -20.24 15.87
C ALA A 327 18.51 -21.48 14.97
#